data_AF-A0A4Q2S3R3-F1
#
_entry.id   AF-A0A4Q2S3R3-F1
#
_cell.length_a   1.000
_cell.length_b   1.000
_cell.length_c   1.000
_cell.angle_alpha   90.00
_cell.angle_beta   90.00
_cell.angle_gamma   90.00
#
_symmetry.space_group_name_H-M   'P 1'
#
loop_
_entity.id
_entity.type
_entity.pdbx_description
1 polymer ?
#
loop_
_entity_poly.entity_id
_entity_poly.type
_entity_poly.pdbx_seq_one_letter_code
_entity_poly.pdbx_strand_id
1 'polypeptide(L)'
;MAVVTMRQLLESGVHFGHQTRRWNPKMKRFIMTERNGIYIIDLQQSLAYIDRSYAFVKETVAKGGVVMFVGTKKQAQEAIAEQATRVGMPYVNQRWLGGMLTNFQTVHQRINRLKELDDVDFDTVAGSGRTKKELLQMRREHTKLEKTLGGIREMTKVPSAVWIVDTNKEHLAVEEARKLRIPIIGILDSNCDPDLVDFPIPGNDDAIRAVGLLTRVVADAVAEGLVARSGAKATDGAESVGAEEPLAEWERELLQGDAENTAVAATGGDAATEAPASEATGAAAEAPQAEAAADAATEAPAETEAATEAPAETEAATEAPAETEAAAEAPAETEAAAEAEPAEKAATEKD
;
A
#
# COMPACT_ATOMS: atom_id res chain seq x y z
N MET A 1 21.72 8.32 10.07
CA MET A 1 22.25 6.99 10.41
C MET A 1 21.57 6.04 9.45
N ALA A 2 22.32 5.38 8.56
CA ALA A 2 21.71 4.64 7.44
C ALA A 2 21.05 3.34 7.95
N VAL A 3 19.72 3.34 8.04
CA VAL A 3 18.91 2.20 8.52
C VAL A 3 18.92 1.03 7.52
N VAL A 4 19.32 1.27 6.27
CA VAL A 4 19.35 0.27 5.21
C VAL A 4 20.68 0.30 4.48
N THR A 5 21.23 -0.88 4.20
CA THR A 5 22.44 -1.01 3.38
C THR A 5 22.09 -1.02 1.88
N MET A 6 23.01 -0.57 1.04
CA MET A 6 22.85 -0.64 -0.42
C MET A 6 22.55 -2.07 -0.92
N ARG A 7 23.14 -3.08 -0.25
CA ARG A 7 22.89 -4.50 -0.51
C ARG A 7 21.43 -4.88 -0.30
N GLN A 8 20.82 -4.44 0.81
CA GLN A 8 19.40 -4.71 1.08
C GLN A 8 18.47 -4.04 0.05
N LEU A 9 18.78 -2.81 -0.39
CA LEU A 9 18.05 -2.14 -1.48
C LEU A 9 18.18 -2.90 -2.81
N LEU A 10 19.36 -3.47 -3.08
CA LEU A 10 19.59 -4.28 -4.27
C LEU A 10 18.81 -5.60 -4.21
N GLU A 11 18.90 -6.34 -3.11
CA GLU A 11 18.24 -7.65 -2.92
C GLU A 11 16.70 -7.54 -2.93
N SER A 12 16.15 -6.46 -2.39
CA SER A 12 14.70 -6.18 -2.38
C SER A 12 14.16 -5.71 -3.73
N GLY A 13 15.03 -5.31 -4.67
CA GLY A 13 14.66 -4.89 -6.01
C GLY A 13 14.22 -3.43 -6.13
N VAL A 14 14.67 -2.54 -5.21
CA VAL A 14 14.34 -1.10 -5.23
C VAL A 14 14.91 -0.38 -6.46
N HIS A 15 15.99 -0.90 -7.04
CA HIS A 15 16.69 -0.31 -8.17
C HIS A 15 15.98 -0.49 -9.53
N PHE A 16 14.98 -1.38 -9.62
CA PHE A 16 14.22 -1.55 -10.86
C PHE A 16 13.18 -0.45 -11.00
N GLY A 17 13.15 0.21 -12.15
CA GLY A 17 12.07 1.09 -12.54
C GLY A 17 11.12 0.44 -13.55
N HIS A 18 10.37 1.27 -14.26
CA HIS A 18 9.47 0.87 -15.34
C HIS A 18 10.17 0.75 -16.70
N GLN A 19 9.39 0.30 -17.69
CA GLN A 19 9.77 0.26 -19.09
C GLN A 19 10.07 1.66 -19.65
N THR A 20 11.02 1.75 -20.57
CA THR A 20 11.50 3.03 -21.13
C THR A 20 10.43 3.86 -21.82
N ARG A 21 9.38 3.25 -22.36
CA ARG A 21 8.23 3.96 -22.95
C ARG A 21 7.34 4.71 -21.95
N ARG A 22 7.45 4.41 -20.64
CA ARG A 22 6.54 4.95 -19.60
C ARG A 22 7.21 5.98 -18.69
N TRP A 23 8.45 6.36 -18.98
CA TRP A 23 9.22 7.21 -18.07
C TRP A 23 8.85 8.69 -18.17
N ASN A 24 9.10 9.41 -17.08
CA ASN A 24 9.01 10.85 -17.00
C ASN A 24 10.40 11.47 -17.24
N PRO A 25 10.58 12.38 -18.22
CA PRO A 25 11.87 13.02 -18.49
C PRO A 25 12.51 13.72 -17.29
N LYS A 26 11.71 14.21 -16.32
CA LYS A 26 12.22 14.85 -15.09
C LYS A 26 12.92 13.87 -14.15
N MET A 27 12.60 12.57 -14.24
CA MET A 27 13.26 11.53 -13.47
C MET A 27 14.66 11.19 -13.99
N LYS A 28 15.11 11.77 -15.11
CA LYS A 28 16.45 11.54 -15.69
C LYS A 28 17.58 11.68 -14.67
N ARG A 29 17.46 12.60 -13.70
CA ARG A 29 18.48 12.82 -12.66
C ARG A 29 18.66 11.63 -11.70
N PHE A 30 17.61 10.83 -11.50
CA PHE A 30 17.61 9.68 -10.58
C PHE A 30 17.83 8.34 -11.29
N ILE A 31 17.82 8.33 -12.62
CA ILE A 31 18.00 7.12 -13.42
C ILE A 31 19.49 6.99 -13.77
N MET A 32 20.07 5.84 -13.44
CA MET A 32 21.48 5.53 -13.70
C MET A 32 21.71 5.05 -15.14
N THR A 33 20.97 4.04 -15.57
CA THR A 33 21.11 3.43 -16.90
C THR A 33 19.84 2.68 -17.29
N GLU A 34 19.76 2.26 -18.55
CA GLU A 34 18.76 1.31 -19.04
C GLU A 34 19.42 -0.07 -19.22
N ARG A 35 18.69 -1.16 -18.89
CA ARG A 35 19.07 -2.52 -19.22
C ARG A 35 17.83 -3.32 -19.60
N ASN A 36 17.87 -4.01 -20.74
CA ASN A 36 16.75 -4.83 -21.24
C ASN A 36 15.41 -4.06 -21.33
N GLY A 37 15.44 -2.77 -21.68
CA GLY A 37 14.23 -1.94 -21.80
C GLY A 37 13.65 -1.47 -20.46
N ILE A 38 14.33 -1.68 -19.33
CA ILE A 38 13.94 -1.24 -17.99
C ILE A 38 14.95 -0.21 -17.47
N TYR A 39 14.46 0.88 -16.91
CA TYR A 39 15.34 1.86 -16.25
C TYR A 39 15.82 1.35 -14.90
N ILE A 40 17.09 1.58 -14.62
CA ILE A 40 17.73 1.28 -13.33
C ILE A 40 17.90 2.60 -12.57
N ILE A 41 17.32 2.66 -11.39
CA ILE A 41 17.37 3.81 -10.48
C ILE A 41 18.71 3.80 -9.72
N ASP A 42 19.29 4.99 -9.54
CA ASP A 42 20.53 5.17 -8.80
C ASP A 42 20.30 5.02 -7.29
N LEU A 43 20.75 3.88 -6.74
CA LEU A 43 20.64 3.56 -5.32
C LEU A 43 21.47 4.47 -4.42
N GLN A 44 22.55 5.09 -4.91
CA GLN A 44 23.33 6.01 -4.10
C GLN A 44 22.51 7.27 -3.80
N GLN A 45 21.81 7.77 -4.81
CA GLN A 45 20.84 8.85 -4.62
C GLN A 45 19.70 8.38 -3.70
N SER A 46 19.13 7.19 -3.94
CA SER A 46 18.07 6.65 -3.07
C SER A 46 18.48 6.65 -1.59
N LEU A 47 19.71 6.24 -1.25
CA LEU A 47 20.19 6.27 0.14
C LEU A 47 20.23 7.68 0.72
N ALA A 48 20.77 8.66 -0.02
CA ALA A 48 20.83 10.05 0.44
C ALA A 48 19.44 10.65 0.67
N TYR A 49 18.48 10.32 -0.21
CA TYR A 49 17.10 10.76 -0.08
C TYR A 49 16.33 10.03 1.04
N ILE A 50 16.60 8.75 1.26
CA ILE A 50 16.09 8.00 2.41
C ILE A 50 16.54 8.66 3.71
N ASP A 51 17.83 8.97 3.84
CA ASP A 51 18.37 9.62 5.03
C ASP A 51 17.71 10.98 5.31
N ARG A 52 17.50 11.78 4.25
CA ARG A 52 16.81 13.07 4.36
C ARG A 52 15.36 12.92 4.80
N SER A 53 14.62 12.00 4.18
CA SER A 53 13.22 11.71 4.52
C SER A 53 13.11 11.14 5.94
N TYR A 54 14.03 10.27 6.34
CA TYR A 54 14.10 9.69 7.67
C TYR A 54 14.25 10.76 8.75
N ALA A 55 15.20 11.69 8.55
CA ALA A 55 15.41 12.80 9.48
C ALA A 55 14.16 13.68 9.62
N PHE A 56 13.50 14.00 8.50
CA PHE A 56 12.27 14.79 8.50
C PHE A 56 11.10 14.09 9.22
N VAL A 57 10.90 12.79 8.97
CA VAL A 57 9.85 12.01 9.63
C VAL A 57 10.09 11.96 11.14
N LYS A 58 11.32 11.66 11.55
CA LYS A 58 11.70 11.61 12.97
C LYS A 58 11.44 12.95 13.66
N GLU A 59 11.84 14.06 13.04
CA GLU A 59 11.61 15.41 13.58
C GLU A 59 10.12 15.75 13.68
N THR A 60 9.34 15.43 12.64
CA THR A 60 7.89 15.71 12.60
C THR A 60 7.15 14.96 13.71
N VAL A 61 7.50 13.68 13.92
CA VAL A 61 6.86 12.85 14.94
C VAL A 61 7.34 13.22 16.35
N ALA A 62 8.61 13.59 16.52
CA ALA A 62 9.13 14.08 17.79
C ALA A 62 8.38 15.33 18.28
N LYS A 63 7.98 16.23 17.35
CA LYS A 63 7.12 17.40 17.63
C LYS A 63 5.65 17.04 17.93
N GLY A 64 5.28 15.76 17.84
CA GLY A 64 3.91 15.29 18.03
C GLY A 64 3.01 15.41 16.79
N GLY A 65 3.63 15.51 15.61
CA GLY A 65 2.92 15.40 14.34
C GLY A 65 2.44 13.98 14.04
N VAL A 66 1.42 13.87 13.21
CA VAL A 66 0.86 12.59 12.75
C VAL A 66 1.26 12.37 11.30
N VAL A 67 1.76 11.18 10.98
CA VAL A 67 2.15 10.78 9.62
C VAL A 67 1.08 9.83 9.09
N MET A 68 0.45 10.16 7.96
CA MET A 68 -0.51 9.27 7.31
C MET A 68 0.17 8.41 6.26
N PHE A 69 -0.07 7.10 6.28
CA PHE A 69 0.45 6.15 5.28
C PHE A 69 -0.59 5.89 4.20
N VAL A 70 -0.24 6.06 2.93
CA VAL A 70 -1.17 5.93 1.79
C VAL A 70 -0.60 5.02 0.73
N GLY A 71 -1.37 4.02 0.33
CA GLY A 71 -1.07 3.21 -0.84
C GLY A 71 -2.17 2.20 -1.13
N THR A 72 -2.87 2.41 -2.24
CA THR A 72 -3.99 1.56 -2.69
C THR A 72 -3.54 0.46 -3.65
N LYS A 73 -2.29 0.53 -4.11
CA LYS A 73 -1.67 -0.47 -4.98
C LYS A 73 -1.60 -1.82 -4.27
N LYS A 74 -1.96 -2.90 -4.95
CA LYS A 74 -2.05 -4.27 -4.36
C LYS A 74 -0.79 -4.67 -3.60
N GLN A 75 0.37 -4.31 -4.14
CA GLN A 75 1.69 -4.61 -3.58
C GLN A 75 2.03 -3.81 -2.32
N ALA A 76 1.32 -2.70 -2.07
CA ALA A 76 1.51 -1.82 -0.95
C ALA A 76 0.47 -2.02 0.18
N GLN A 77 -0.71 -2.57 -0.13
CA GLN A 77 -1.85 -2.56 0.80
C GLN A 77 -1.55 -3.24 2.14
N GLU A 78 -0.95 -4.43 2.09
CA GLU A 78 -0.61 -5.22 3.29
C GLU A 78 0.53 -4.58 4.07
N ALA A 79 1.62 -4.22 3.38
CA ALA A 79 2.78 -3.59 3.99
C ALA A 79 2.42 -2.28 4.73
N ILE A 80 1.57 -1.44 4.12
CA ILE A 80 1.12 -0.20 4.75
C ILE A 80 0.24 -0.47 5.97
N ALA A 81 -0.73 -1.37 5.85
CA ALA A 81 -1.64 -1.66 6.96
C ALA A 81 -0.89 -2.26 8.16
N GLU A 82 0.00 -3.21 7.92
CA GLU A 82 0.80 -3.86 8.96
C GLU A 82 1.73 -2.85 9.65
N GLN A 83 2.53 -2.11 8.87
CA GLN A 83 3.55 -1.21 9.43
C GLN A 83 2.93 0.01 10.11
N ALA A 84 1.84 0.56 9.58
CA ALA A 84 1.14 1.69 10.19
C ALA A 84 0.42 1.28 11.49
N THR A 85 -0.21 0.10 11.52
CA THR A 85 -0.82 -0.44 12.74
C THR A 85 0.23 -0.69 13.82
N ARG A 86 1.40 -1.23 13.45
CA ARG A 86 2.53 -1.44 14.36
C ARG A 86 2.98 -0.15 15.06
N VAL A 87 2.97 0.98 14.36
CA VAL A 87 3.41 2.28 14.91
C VAL A 87 2.27 3.17 15.40
N GLY A 88 1.02 2.70 15.32
CA GLY A 88 -0.16 3.44 15.76
C GLY A 88 -0.48 4.70 14.95
N MET A 89 -0.10 4.73 13.67
CA MET A 89 -0.35 5.87 12.76
C MET A 89 -1.51 5.59 11.79
N PRO A 90 -2.22 6.64 11.32
CA PRO A 90 -3.33 6.46 10.39
C PRO A 90 -2.87 5.98 9.02
N TYR A 91 -3.67 5.15 8.36
CA TYR A 91 -3.36 4.62 7.04
C TYR A 91 -4.58 4.51 6.11
N VAL A 92 -4.30 4.47 4.81
CA VAL A 92 -5.28 4.22 3.74
C VAL A 92 -4.67 3.19 2.78
N ASN A 93 -5.19 1.96 2.82
CA ASN A 93 -4.71 0.85 1.99
C ASN A 93 -5.70 0.40 0.89
N GLN A 94 -6.97 0.79 0.96
CA GLN A 94 -8.00 0.34 0.01
C GLN A 94 -8.23 1.33 -1.13
N ARG A 95 -8.83 2.49 -0.82
CA ARG A 95 -9.16 3.51 -1.82
C ARG A 95 -9.12 4.89 -1.19
N TRP A 96 -8.45 5.82 -1.86
CA TRP A 96 -8.56 7.23 -1.55
C TRP A 96 -9.92 7.79 -2.00
N LEU A 97 -10.68 8.35 -1.06
CA LEU A 97 -11.89 9.10 -1.38
C LEU A 97 -11.49 10.55 -1.62
N GLY A 98 -11.87 11.12 -2.76
CA GLY A 98 -11.64 12.53 -3.02
C GLY A 98 -12.29 13.40 -1.94
N GLY A 99 -11.53 14.35 -1.41
CA GLY A 99 -11.95 15.19 -0.28
C GLY A 99 -11.54 14.65 1.09
N MET A 100 -10.73 13.58 1.17
CA MET A 100 -10.29 13.01 2.44
C MET A 100 -9.55 14.00 3.33
N LEU A 101 -8.71 14.85 2.75
CA LEU A 101 -7.99 15.88 3.49
C LEU A 101 -8.67 17.24 3.34
N THR A 102 -9.08 17.59 2.12
CA THR A 102 -9.63 18.93 1.81
C THR A 102 -11.04 19.14 2.35
N ASN A 103 -11.86 18.08 2.46
CA ASN A 103 -13.18 18.09 3.08
C ASN A 103 -13.24 17.13 4.28
N PHE A 104 -12.28 17.29 5.19
CA PHE A 104 -12.16 16.43 6.37
C PHE A 104 -13.41 16.43 7.25
N GLN A 105 -14.16 17.54 7.31
CA GLN A 105 -15.39 17.62 8.11
C GLN A 105 -16.44 16.59 7.68
N THR A 106 -16.63 16.39 6.37
CA THR A 106 -17.59 15.41 5.85
C THR A 106 -17.09 13.98 6.05
N VAL A 107 -15.80 13.74 5.87
CA VAL A 107 -15.20 12.42 6.15
C VAL A 107 -15.25 12.08 7.63
N HIS A 108 -15.03 13.06 8.51
CA HIS A 108 -15.13 12.90 9.95
C HIS A 108 -16.55 12.52 10.39
N GLN A 109 -17.60 13.08 9.77
CA GLN A 109 -18.98 12.63 10.00
C GLN A 109 -19.18 11.14 9.62
N ARG A 110 -18.52 10.66 8.55
CA ARG A 110 -18.56 9.24 8.16
C ARG A 110 -17.78 8.34 9.12
N ILE A 111 -16.69 8.85 9.71
CA ILE A 111 -15.96 8.15 10.78
C ILE A 111 -16.83 8.05 12.03
N ASN A 112 -17.55 9.11 12.41
CA ASN A 112 -18.47 9.07 13.54
C ASN A 112 -19.62 8.09 13.27
N ARG A 113 -20.14 8.06 12.04
CA ARG A 113 -21.12 7.05 11.62
C ARG A 113 -20.57 5.61 11.74
N LEU A 114 -19.31 5.38 11.43
CA LEU A 114 -18.67 4.07 11.63
C LEU A 114 -18.62 3.71 13.13
N LYS A 115 -18.25 4.65 13.99
CA LYS A 115 -18.25 4.44 15.45
C LYS A 115 -19.66 4.14 15.99
N GLU A 116 -20.68 4.87 15.53
CA GLU A 116 -22.08 4.57 15.87
C GLU A 116 -22.52 3.16 15.44
N LEU A 117 -22.00 2.66 14.31
CA LEU A 117 -22.32 1.33 13.79
C LEU A 117 -21.59 0.22 14.57
N ASP A 118 -20.42 0.50 15.15
CA ASP A 118 -19.71 -0.45 16.02
C ASP A 118 -20.49 -0.72 17.33
N ASP A 119 -21.17 0.30 17.85
CA ASP A 119 -21.98 0.19 19.07
C ASP A 119 -23.27 -0.61 18.87
N VAL A 120 -23.62 -0.96 17.63
CA VAL A 120 -24.84 -1.70 17.31
C VAL A 120 -24.59 -3.21 17.35
N ASP A 121 -25.34 -3.90 18.20
CA ASP A 121 -25.42 -5.36 18.16
C ASP A 121 -26.23 -5.81 16.92
N PHE A 122 -25.53 -6.39 15.95
CA PHE A 122 -26.12 -6.89 14.70
C PHE A 122 -26.76 -8.26 14.83
N ASP A 123 -26.45 -9.02 15.88
CA ASP A 123 -26.90 -10.40 16.04
C ASP A 123 -28.19 -10.48 16.88
N THR A 124 -28.39 -9.54 17.80
CA THR A 124 -29.58 -9.49 18.65
C THR A 124 -30.68 -8.58 18.10
N VAL A 125 -31.65 -9.18 17.40
CA VAL A 125 -32.83 -8.47 16.85
C VAL A 125 -33.73 -7.89 17.96
N ALA A 126 -33.93 -8.64 19.05
CA ALA A 126 -34.82 -8.24 20.13
C ALA A 126 -34.29 -7.06 20.97
N GLY A 127 -32.96 -6.91 21.07
CA GLY A 127 -32.30 -5.85 21.83
C GLY A 127 -32.14 -4.54 21.06
N SER A 128 -32.16 -4.59 19.72
CA SER A 128 -31.94 -3.41 18.86
C SER A 128 -33.22 -2.67 18.47
N GLY A 129 -34.41 -3.28 18.62
CA GLY A 129 -35.68 -2.69 18.21
C GLY A 129 -35.82 -2.49 16.69
N ARG A 130 -34.98 -3.17 15.90
CA ARG A 130 -34.89 -3.03 14.43
C ARG A 130 -35.30 -4.31 13.72
N THR A 131 -35.73 -4.19 12.46
CA THR A 131 -36.03 -5.35 11.62
C THR A 131 -34.75 -6.04 11.15
N LYS A 132 -34.82 -7.35 10.85
CA LYS A 132 -33.68 -8.11 10.28
C LYS A 132 -33.13 -7.49 8.99
N LYS A 133 -33.99 -6.88 8.18
CA LYS A 133 -33.60 -6.21 6.93
C LYS A 133 -32.77 -4.96 7.21
N GLU A 134 -33.16 -4.15 8.19
CA GLU A 134 -32.41 -2.96 8.60
C GLU A 134 -31.06 -3.35 9.19
N LEU A 135 -31.00 -4.36 10.07
CA LEU A 135 -29.73 -4.86 10.62
C LEU A 135 -28.78 -5.35 9.53
N LEU A 136 -29.29 -6.06 8.51
CA LEU A 136 -28.48 -6.50 7.38
C LEU A 136 -27.95 -5.30 6.57
N GLN A 137 -28.77 -4.26 6.38
CA GLN A 137 -28.35 -3.05 5.66
C GLN A 137 -27.30 -2.28 6.44
N MET A 138 -27.45 -2.15 7.76
CA MET A 138 -26.46 -1.53 8.64
C MET A 138 -25.16 -2.33 8.69
N ARG A 139 -25.22 -3.67 8.72
CA ARG A 139 -24.03 -4.53 8.65
C ARG A 139 -23.27 -4.33 7.33
N ARG A 140 -23.98 -4.23 6.19
CA ARG A 140 -23.36 -3.93 4.89
C ARG A 140 -22.74 -2.52 4.86
N GLU A 141 -23.40 -1.54 5.48
CA GLU A 141 -22.86 -0.18 5.64
C GLU A 141 -21.57 -0.21 6.47
N HIS A 142 -21.59 -0.89 7.61
CA HIS A 142 -20.44 -1.08 8.49
C HIS A 142 -19.26 -1.73 7.77
N THR A 143 -19.46 -2.89 7.14
CA THR A 143 -18.38 -3.59 6.41
C THR A 143 -17.77 -2.72 5.31
N LYS A 144 -18.59 -1.90 4.64
CA LYS A 144 -18.11 -0.99 3.59
C LYS A 144 -17.30 0.17 4.18
N LEU A 145 -17.80 0.79 5.25
CA LEU A 145 -17.13 1.91 5.91
C LEU A 145 -15.82 1.45 6.55
N GLU A 146 -15.83 0.34 7.29
CA GLU A 146 -14.64 -0.24 7.94
C GLU A 146 -13.53 -0.52 6.92
N LYS A 147 -13.88 -1.14 5.79
CA LYS A 147 -12.93 -1.38 4.70
C LYS A 147 -12.27 -0.10 4.19
N THR A 148 -12.99 1.01 4.10
CA THR A 148 -12.47 2.26 3.52
C THR A 148 -11.86 3.23 4.52
N LEU A 149 -12.37 3.27 5.74
CA LEU A 149 -12.06 4.30 6.75
C LEU A 149 -11.44 3.72 8.03
N GLY A 150 -11.33 2.40 8.17
CA GLY A 150 -10.80 1.75 9.38
C GLY A 150 -9.41 2.27 9.77
N GLY A 151 -8.52 2.47 8.79
CA GLY A 151 -7.18 2.99 9.05
C GLY A 151 -7.12 4.48 9.44
N ILE A 152 -8.20 5.25 9.29
CA ILE A 152 -8.29 6.65 9.74
C ILE A 152 -9.32 6.85 10.87
N ARG A 153 -9.80 5.75 11.47
CA ARG A 153 -10.83 5.73 12.51
C ARG A 153 -10.49 6.60 13.73
N GLU A 154 -9.24 6.56 14.16
CA GLU A 154 -8.77 7.31 15.34
C GLU A 154 -8.26 8.71 15.01
N MET A 155 -8.36 9.12 13.74
CA MET A 155 -7.89 10.42 13.30
C MET A 155 -8.91 11.51 13.63
N THR A 156 -8.50 12.45 14.50
CA THR A 156 -9.33 13.60 14.91
C THR A 156 -8.97 14.90 14.18
N LYS A 157 -7.76 14.99 13.63
CA LYS A 157 -7.22 16.17 12.93
C LYS A 157 -6.48 15.73 11.66
N VAL A 158 -6.31 16.66 10.73
CA VAL A 158 -5.53 16.43 9.51
C VAL A 158 -4.07 16.06 9.84
N PRO A 159 -3.43 15.18 9.06
CA PRO A 159 -2.06 14.75 9.29
C PRO A 159 -1.06 15.90 9.08
N SER A 160 0.09 15.80 9.73
CA SER A 160 1.20 16.75 9.61
C SER A 160 2.14 16.43 8.47
N ALA A 161 2.20 15.17 8.03
CA ALA A 161 2.90 14.73 6.82
C ALA A 161 2.19 13.51 6.23
N VAL A 162 2.38 13.27 4.93
CA VAL A 162 1.82 12.10 4.24
C VAL A 162 2.94 11.30 3.59
N TRP A 163 2.94 9.99 3.84
CA TRP A 163 3.76 9.00 3.14
C TRP A 163 2.92 8.35 2.04
N ILE A 164 3.36 8.44 0.79
CA ILE A 164 2.62 7.97 -0.38
C ILE A 164 3.45 6.95 -1.17
N VAL A 165 2.85 5.80 -1.45
CA VAL A 165 3.39 4.81 -2.40
C VAL A 165 2.74 5.01 -3.76
N ASP A 166 3.54 5.24 -4.80
CA ASP A 166 3.11 5.52 -6.19
C ASP A 166 2.27 6.81 -6.32
N THR A 167 2.95 7.92 -6.62
CA THR A 167 2.29 9.23 -6.77
C THR A 167 1.36 9.31 -7.98
N ASN A 168 1.59 8.50 -9.01
CA ASN A 168 0.75 8.50 -10.20
C ASN A 168 -0.59 7.81 -9.89
N LYS A 169 -0.53 6.70 -9.15
CA LYS A 169 -1.74 6.02 -8.69
C LYS A 169 -2.53 6.89 -7.71
N GLU A 170 -1.82 7.51 -6.76
CA GLU A 170 -2.42 8.34 -5.70
C GLU A 170 -2.41 9.84 -5.98
N HIS A 171 -2.59 10.23 -7.23
CA HIS A 171 -2.61 11.64 -7.64
C HIS A 171 -3.60 12.50 -6.84
N LEU A 172 -4.78 11.96 -6.48
CA LEU A 172 -5.76 12.69 -5.65
C LEU A 172 -5.21 13.01 -4.26
N ALA A 173 -4.53 12.05 -3.62
CA ALA A 173 -3.91 12.26 -2.31
C ALA A 173 -2.81 13.32 -2.38
N VAL A 174 -1.97 13.25 -3.43
CA VAL A 174 -0.91 14.24 -3.70
C VAL A 174 -1.50 15.63 -3.91
N GLU A 175 -2.52 15.78 -4.76
CA GLU A 175 -3.16 17.07 -5.04
C GLU A 175 -3.81 17.69 -3.80
N GLU A 176 -4.49 16.88 -2.99
CA GLU A 176 -5.12 17.35 -1.75
C GLU A 176 -4.08 17.76 -0.71
N ALA A 177 -3.03 16.96 -0.52
CA ALA A 177 -1.94 17.29 0.40
C ALA A 177 -1.23 18.58 -0.02
N ARG A 178 -0.95 18.77 -1.32
CA ARG A 178 -0.35 20.01 -1.84
C ARG A 178 -1.25 21.22 -1.65
N LYS A 179 -2.56 21.10 -1.88
CA LYS A 179 -3.52 22.19 -1.65
C LYS A 179 -3.50 22.67 -0.19
N LEU A 180 -3.36 21.74 0.75
CA LEU A 180 -3.29 22.04 2.18
C LEU A 180 -1.86 22.34 2.67
N ARG A 181 -0.86 22.30 1.78
CA ARG A 181 0.57 22.47 2.10
C ARG A 181 1.07 21.48 3.14
N ILE A 182 0.54 20.26 3.13
CA ILE A 182 1.03 19.16 3.94
C ILE A 182 2.23 18.56 3.22
N PRO A 183 3.41 18.46 3.88
CA PRO A 183 4.60 17.87 3.29
C PRO A 183 4.37 16.43 2.83
N ILE A 184 4.85 16.13 1.62
CA ILE A 184 4.69 14.82 1.00
C ILE A 184 6.04 14.12 0.96
N ILE A 185 6.06 12.90 1.48
CA ILE A 185 7.16 11.96 1.38
C ILE A 185 6.65 10.80 0.51
N GLY A 186 7.40 10.37 -0.50
CA GLY A 186 6.89 9.31 -1.37
C GLY A 186 7.93 8.55 -2.15
N ILE A 187 7.57 7.31 -2.50
CA ILE A 187 8.36 6.47 -3.41
C ILE A 187 8.13 6.97 -4.83
N LEU A 188 9.22 7.28 -5.53
CA LEU A 188 9.20 7.70 -6.92
C LEU A 188 9.86 6.67 -7.83
N ASP A 189 9.06 6.04 -8.67
CA ASP A 189 9.56 5.28 -9.81
C ASP A 189 9.79 6.23 -11.02
N SER A 190 10.49 5.73 -12.02
CA SER A 190 10.80 6.35 -13.31
C SER A 190 9.64 7.03 -14.04
N ASN A 191 8.37 6.68 -13.79
CA ASN A 191 7.19 7.29 -14.40
C ASN A 191 6.60 8.48 -13.60
N CYS A 192 7.05 8.70 -12.37
CA CYS A 192 6.50 9.71 -11.47
C CYS A 192 7.09 11.11 -11.74
N ASP A 193 6.38 12.19 -11.39
CA ASP A 193 6.94 13.55 -11.43
C ASP A 193 7.57 13.90 -10.07
N PRO A 194 8.90 14.11 -10.00
CA PRO A 194 9.57 14.39 -8.74
C PRO A 194 9.31 15.78 -8.18
N ASP A 195 8.71 16.70 -8.94
CA ASP A 195 8.41 18.05 -8.46
C ASP A 195 7.12 18.11 -7.62
N LEU A 196 6.34 17.03 -7.61
CA LEU A 196 5.11 16.92 -6.83
C LEU A 196 5.35 16.49 -5.37
N VAL A 197 6.56 16.06 -5.03
CA VAL A 197 6.92 15.48 -3.73
C VAL A 197 8.06 16.28 -3.10
N ASP A 198 7.89 16.66 -1.83
CA ASP A 198 8.88 17.46 -1.10
C ASP A 198 10.09 16.62 -0.66
N PHE A 199 9.82 15.38 -0.24
CA PHE A 199 10.82 14.40 0.20
C PHE A 199 10.75 13.15 -0.70
N PRO A 200 11.31 13.23 -1.92
CA PRO A 200 11.25 12.14 -2.88
C PRO A 200 12.21 11.02 -2.48
N ILE A 201 11.77 9.77 -2.53
CA ILE A 201 12.63 8.58 -2.39
C ILE A 201 12.61 7.83 -3.72
N PRO A 202 13.68 7.95 -4.55
CA PRO A 202 13.77 7.19 -5.79
C PRO A 202 13.77 5.68 -5.51
N GLY A 203 12.85 4.94 -6.09
CA GLY A 203 12.75 3.50 -5.88
C GLY A 203 11.56 2.85 -6.57
N ASN A 204 11.58 1.52 -6.60
CA ASN A 204 10.53 0.68 -7.16
C ASN A 204 9.26 0.68 -6.29
N ASP A 205 8.11 0.95 -6.91
CA ASP A 205 6.79 0.90 -6.27
C ASP A 205 5.94 -0.33 -6.66
N ASP A 206 6.42 -1.17 -7.59
CA ASP A 206 5.75 -2.37 -8.09
C ASP A 206 6.14 -3.63 -7.31
N ALA A 207 7.35 -3.68 -6.74
CA ALA A 207 7.82 -4.85 -6.02
C ALA A 207 7.39 -4.84 -4.55
N ILE A 208 6.69 -5.90 -4.12
CA ILE A 208 6.24 -6.07 -2.72
C ILE A 208 7.42 -5.95 -1.73
N ARG A 209 8.56 -6.56 -2.05
CA ARG A 209 9.77 -6.51 -1.19
C ARG A 209 10.36 -5.10 -1.11
N ALA A 210 10.33 -4.33 -2.19
CA ALA A 210 10.84 -2.96 -2.22
C ALA A 210 9.93 -2.02 -1.42
N VAL A 211 8.61 -2.07 -1.67
CA VAL A 211 7.62 -1.26 -0.95
C VAL A 211 7.61 -1.61 0.53
N GLY A 212 7.65 -2.90 0.87
CA GLY A 212 7.72 -3.37 2.26
C GLY A 212 8.97 -2.87 2.97
N LEU A 213 10.16 -2.95 2.34
CA LEU A 213 11.40 -2.44 2.92
C LEU A 213 11.33 -0.94 3.16
N LEU A 214 10.94 -0.14 2.16
CA LEU A 214 10.89 1.32 2.27
C LEU A 214 9.83 1.78 3.27
N THR A 215 8.66 1.15 3.28
CA THR A 215 7.58 1.46 4.24
C THR A 215 8.00 1.11 5.67
N ARG A 216 8.69 -0.02 5.87
CA ARG A 216 9.25 -0.39 7.18
C ARG A 216 10.24 0.65 7.68
N VAL A 217 11.15 1.12 6.82
CA VAL A 217 12.16 2.15 7.19
C VAL A 217 11.51 3.45 7.63
N VAL A 218 10.46 3.89 6.93
CA VAL A 218 9.68 5.07 7.31
C VAL A 218 8.94 4.82 8.63
N ALA A 219 8.36 3.64 8.83
CA ALA A 219 7.72 3.26 10.08
C ALA A 219 8.71 3.21 11.26
N ASP A 220 9.92 2.69 11.04
CA ASP A 220 10.98 2.70 12.06
C ASP A 220 11.37 4.15 12.43
N ALA A 221 11.42 5.07 11.45
CA ALA A 221 11.63 6.50 11.71
C ALA A 221 10.52 7.12 12.58
N VAL A 222 9.27 6.73 12.34
CA VAL A 222 8.13 7.13 13.16
C VAL A 222 8.29 6.59 14.59
N ALA A 223 8.62 5.30 14.74
CA ALA A 223 8.80 4.67 16.05
C ALA A 223 9.91 5.36 16.86
N GLU A 224 11.07 5.62 16.25
CA GLU A 224 12.14 6.38 16.90
C GLU A 224 11.72 7.80 17.28
N GLY A 225 10.93 8.48 16.43
CA GLY A 225 10.37 9.80 16.74
C GLY A 225 9.40 9.77 17.93
N LEU A 226 8.59 8.72 18.05
CA LEU A 226 7.67 8.53 19.19
C LEU A 226 8.44 8.27 20.50
N VAL A 227 9.50 7.46 20.45
CA VAL A 227 10.36 7.20 21.62
C VAL A 227 11.10 8.46 22.05
N ALA A 228 11.62 9.25 21.11
CA ALA A 228 12.26 10.53 21.42
C ALA A 228 11.27 11.51 22.10
N ARG A 229 10.01 11.49 21.66
CA ARG A 229 8.95 12.32 22.25
C ARG A 229 8.57 11.88 23.67
N SER A 230 8.44 10.58 23.93
CA SER A 230 8.15 10.08 25.28
C SER A 230 9.30 10.36 26.24
N GLY A 231 10.54 10.17 25.79
CA GLY A 231 11.75 10.54 26.55
C GLY A 231 11.83 12.02 26.86
N ALA A 232 11.55 12.90 25.89
CA ALA A 232 11.53 14.35 26.10
C ALA A 232 10.43 14.79 27.10
N LYS A 233 9.25 14.16 27.05
CA LYS A 233 8.20 14.41 28.05
C LYS A 233 8.60 13.96 29.45
N ALA A 234 9.35 12.87 29.58
CA ALA A 234 9.86 12.42 30.87
C ALA A 234 10.92 13.37 31.44
N THR A 235 11.74 14.00 30.59
CA THR A 235 12.73 15.00 31.03
C THR A 235 12.12 16.36 31.34
N ASP A 236 11.15 16.83 30.54
CA ASP A 236 10.45 18.10 30.80
C ASP A 236 9.45 18.00 31.97
N GLY A 237 8.97 16.80 32.29
CA GLY A 237 8.13 16.51 33.46
C GLY A 237 8.87 16.50 34.81
N ALA A 238 10.21 16.58 34.81
CA ALA A 238 11.00 16.58 36.04
C ALA A 238 11.03 17.95 36.76
N GLU A 239 10.52 19.03 36.14
CA GLU A 239 10.36 20.34 36.81
C GLU A 239 8.91 20.74 37.09
N SER A 240 7.90 19.89 36.81
CA SER A 240 6.55 20.18 37.27
C SER A 240 5.69 18.93 37.53
N VAL A 241 5.50 18.69 38.83
CA VAL A 241 4.36 18.04 39.50
C VAL A 241 4.29 16.50 39.44
N GLY A 242 4.51 15.89 40.60
CA GLY A 242 3.58 14.92 41.21
C GLY A 242 3.71 13.46 40.78
N ALA A 243 4.05 12.61 41.75
CA ALA A 243 4.01 11.17 41.65
C ALA A 243 2.62 10.60 41.28
N GLU A 244 2.67 9.34 40.82
CA GLU A 244 1.58 8.37 40.63
C GLU A 244 0.91 8.31 39.24
N GLU A 245 1.52 7.55 38.33
CA GLU A 245 0.94 6.28 37.86
C GLU A 245 2.07 5.24 37.68
N PRO A 246 2.00 4.03 38.25
CA PRO A 246 3.02 3.01 38.05
C PRO A 246 2.93 2.48 36.60
N LEU A 247 4.07 2.50 35.89
CA LEU A 247 4.24 1.90 34.57
C LEU A 247 3.64 0.49 34.51
N ALA A 248 2.97 0.19 33.41
CA ALA A 248 2.36 -1.10 33.15
C ALA A 248 3.42 -2.21 33.06
N GLU A 249 3.08 -3.40 33.53
CA GLU A 249 4.01 -4.51 33.76
C GLU A 249 4.79 -4.94 32.50
N TRP A 250 4.21 -4.72 31.32
CA TRP A 250 4.85 -5.00 30.03
C TRP A 250 6.05 -4.07 29.72
N GLU A 251 6.08 -2.84 30.24
CA GLU A 251 7.24 -1.93 30.08
C GLU A 251 8.41 -2.32 30.98
N ARG A 252 8.15 -3.00 32.10
CA ARG A 252 9.22 -3.49 33.01
C ARG A 252 9.91 -4.73 32.47
N GLU A 253 9.18 -5.61 31.80
CA GLU A 253 9.72 -6.85 31.24
C GLU A 253 10.68 -6.57 30.06
N LEU A 254 10.35 -5.59 29.21
CA LEU A 254 11.22 -5.17 28.11
C LEU A 254 12.55 -4.57 28.62
N LEU A 255 12.49 -3.78 29.70
CA LEU A 255 13.67 -3.14 30.30
C LEU A 255 14.59 -4.11 31.03
N GLN A 256 14.05 -5.20 31.61
CA GLN A 256 14.85 -6.24 32.26
C GLN A 256 15.52 -7.17 31.25
N GLY A 257 14.83 -7.51 30.14
CA GLY A 257 15.40 -8.33 29.07
C GLY A 257 16.61 -7.69 28.39
N ASP A 258 16.58 -6.36 28.19
CA ASP A 258 17.73 -5.63 27.63
C ASP A 258 18.89 -5.49 28.64
N ALA A 259 18.62 -5.38 29.93
CA ALA A 259 19.66 -5.30 30.96
C ALA A 259 20.43 -6.63 31.11
N GLU A 260 19.73 -7.77 31.06
CA GLU A 260 20.37 -9.09 31.14
C GLU A 260 21.18 -9.40 29.87
N ASN A 261 20.67 -9.04 28.69
CA ASN A 261 21.37 -9.25 27.42
C ASN A 261 22.63 -8.36 27.32
N THR A 262 22.59 -7.15 27.89
CA THR A 262 23.74 -6.24 27.95
C THR A 262 24.77 -6.71 28.99
N ALA A 263 24.34 -7.31 30.09
CA ALA A 263 25.24 -7.89 31.11
C ALA A 263 25.97 -9.14 30.60
N VAL A 264 25.31 -9.99 29.80
CA VAL A 264 25.94 -11.17 29.19
C VAL A 264 26.92 -10.78 28.06
N ALA A 265 26.66 -9.69 27.34
CA ALA A 265 27.55 -9.18 26.30
C ALA A 265 28.78 -8.43 26.86
N ALA A 266 28.69 -7.83 28.05
CA ALA A 266 29.76 -7.05 28.67
C ALA A 266 30.84 -7.90 29.38
N THR A 267 30.62 -9.21 29.58
CA THR A 267 31.59 -10.13 30.20
C THR A 267 32.25 -11.09 29.21
N GLY A 268 32.44 -10.65 27.96
CA GLY A 268 33.15 -11.46 26.95
C GLY A 268 34.65 -11.58 27.21
N GLY A 269 35.10 -12.80 27.58
CA GLY A 269 36.26 -13.39 26.90
C GLY A 269 37.43 -13.92 27.74
N ASP A 270 37.59 -15.25 27.67
CA ASP A 270 38.82 -15.99 27.35
C ASP A 270 39.67 -16.63 28.49
N ALA A 271 39.77 -17.97 28.47
CA ALA A 271 41.03 -18.72 28.29
C ALA A 271 40.85 -20.25 28.43
N ALA A 272 41.05 -20.94 27.30
CA ALA A 272 41.97 -22.06 27.06
C ALA A 272 42.00 -23.35 27.95
N THR A 273 41.90 -24.49 27.23
CA THR A 273 42.63 -25.77 27.39
C THR A 273 42.23 -26.72 28.54
N GLU A 274 41.69 -27.91 28.24
CA GLU A 274 42.42 -29.20 28.12
C GLU A 274 41.41 -30.37 27.99
N ALA A 275 41.71 -31.36 27.14
CA ALA A 275 41.03 -32.65 27.11
C ALA A 275 41.44 -33.50 28.34
N PRO A 276 40.68 -34.56 28.70
CA PRO A 276 41.11 -35.87 28.21
C PRO A 276 39.97 -36.84 27.85
N ALA A 277 40.44 -38.01 27.42
CA ALA A 277 39.81 -39.07 26.65
C ALA A 277 38.88 -40.05 27.41
N SER A 278 38.21 -40.85 26.56
CA SER A 278 37.78 -42.25 26.67
C SER A 278 36.59 -42.61 27.57
N GLU A 279 35.52 -43.06 26.94
CA GLU A 279 35.20 -44.50 26.91
C GLU A 279 34.32 -44.84 25.71
N ALA A 280 34.75 -45.85 24.95
CA ALA A 280 34.03 -46.47 23.86
C ALA A 280 33.91 -47.96 24.17
N THR A 281 32.67 -48.46 24.23
CA THR A 281 32.26 -49.86 24.00
C THR A 281 30.83 -49.78 23.48
N GLY A 282 30.40 -50.29 22.34
CA GLY A 282 31.02 -51.11 21.31
C GLY A 282 29.93 -51.95 20.63
N ALA A 283 29.79 -51.78 19.30
CA ALA A 283 29.27 -52.72 18.27
C ALA A 283 27.82 -53.28 18.41
N ALA A 284 27.05 -53.61 17.35
CA ALA A 284 27.32 -53.93 15.95
C ALA A 284 26.01 -53.64 15.14
N ALA A 285 26.05 -52.96 13.98
CA ALA A 285 26.17 -53.51 12.62
C ALA A 285 25.00 -54.41 12.18
N GLU A 286 24.15 -53.93 11.25
CA GLU A 286 23.80 -54.65 10.01
C GLU A 286 22.94 -53.82 9.04
N ALA A 287 23.47 -53.63 7.84
CA ALA A 287 22.79 -53.56 6.56
C ALA A 287 23.87 -53.91 5.51
N PRO A 288 23.55 -54.30 4.25
CA PRO A 288 22.28 -54.65 3.64
C PRO A 288 22.33 -56.01 2.88
N GLN A 289 21.19 -56.52 2.40
CA GLN A 289 21.20 -57.40 1.23
C GLN A 289 19.94 -57.25 0.40
N ALA A 290 20.18 -57.02 -0.89
CA ALA A 290 19.24 -57.11 -1.98
C ALA A 290 19.26 -58.54 -2.54
N GLU A 291 18.10 -59.04 -2.97
CA GLU A 291 18.01 -59.97 -4.09
C GLU A 291 16.84 -59.56 -4.99
N ALA A 292 17.14 -59.61 -6.28
CA ALA A 292 16.31 -59.28 -7.42
C ALA A 292 16.14 -60.52 -8.31
N ALA A 293 15.11 -60.47 -9.17
CA ALA A 293 14.91 -61.13 -10.48
C ALA A 293 13.55 -61.88 -10.54
N ALA A 294 12.58 -61.37 -11.31
CA ALA A 294 12.31 -61.65 -12.75
C ALA A 294 11.16 -62.68 -12.85
N ASP A 295 10.12 -62.60 -13.69
CA ASP A 295 9.88 -62.14 -15.07
C ASP A 295 8.65 -61.19 -15.12
N ALA A 296 8.50 -60.12 -15.91
CA ALA A 296 8.75 -59.80 -17.33
C ALA A 296 7.50 -59.90 -18.24
N ALA A 297 7.17 -58.74 -18.84
CA ALA A 297 6.52 -58.44 -20.13
C ALA A 297 5.08 -58.99 -20.37
N THR A 298 4.15 -58.39 -21.13
CA THR A 298 4.08 -57.38 -22.21
C THR A 298 2.57 -56.97 -22.21
N GLU A 299 2.05 -55.81 -22.59
CA GLU A 299 2.04 -55.17 -23.91
C GLU A 299 0.98 -54.04 -23.86
N ALA A 300 1.28 -52.91 -24.49
CA ALA A 300 0.33 -51.95 -25.08
C ALA A 300 0.80 -51.76 -26.54
N PRO A 301 0.10 -51.06 -27.45
CA PRO A 301 -1.30 -50.60 -27.53
C PRO A 301 -1.98 -51.04 -28.85
N ALA A 302 -3.24 -50.69 -29.09
CA ALA A 302 -3.79 -50.64 -30.46
C ALA A 302 -4.97 -49.66 -30.57
N GLU A 303 -4.78 -48.64 -31.42
CA GLU A 303 -5.83 -47.89 -32.10
C GLU A 303 -6.49 -48.74 -33.20
N THR A 304 -7.73 -48.41 -33.57
CA THR A 304 -8.21 -48.63 -34.93
C THR A 304 -9.28 -47.58 -35.28
N GLU A 305 -8.92 -46.75 -36.26
CA GLU A 305 -9.70 -46.02 -37.28
C GLU A 305 -10.89 -46.83 -37.85
N ALA A 306 -11.92 -46.32 -38.57
CA ALA A 306 -12.41 -45.03 -39.05
C ALA A 306 -13.74 -45.29 -39.82
N ALA A 307 -14.29 -44.24 -40.46
CA ALA A 307 -15.25 -44.20 -41.59
C ALA A 307 -16.75 -44.04 -41.22
N THR A 308 -17.32 -42.82 -41.25
CA THR A 308 -17.96 -42.10 -42.41
C THR A 308 -19.32 -42.63 -42.85
N GLU A 309 -20.38 -41.82 -42.72
CA GLU A 309 -21.25 -41.34 -43.82
C GLU A 309 -22.45 -40.52 -43.28
N ALA A 310 -22.57 -39.28 -43.74
CA ALA A 310 -23.83 -38.61 -44.07
C ALA A 310 -24.07 -38.87 -45.59
N PRO A 311 -25.25 -38.65 -46.24
CA PRO A 311 -26.10 -37.44 -46.11
C PRO A 311 -27.62 -37.59 -46.45
N ALA A 312 -28.30 -36.42 -46.51
CA ALA A 312 -29.47 -36.05 -47.34
C ALA A 312 -30.86 -36.63 -46.95
N GLU A 313 -32.03 -36.01 -47.16
CA GLU A 313 -32.57 -34.70 -47.56
C GLU A 313 -34.13 -34.82 -47.47
N THR A 314 -34.87 -33.75 -47.78
CA THR A 314 -36.34 -33.60 -48.04
C THR A 314 -37.22 -33.17 -46.84
N GLU A 315 -37.59 -31.88 -46.74
CA GLU A 315 -38.69 -31.13 -47.44
C GLU A 315 -40.07 -31.34 -46.77
N ALA A 316 -40.99 -30.39 -46.59
CA ALA A 316 -41.11 -28.94 -46.85
C ALA A 316 -42.44 -28.43 -46.25
N ALA A 317 -42.59 -27.08 -46.22
CA ALA A 317 -43.83 -26.26 -46.26
C ALA A 317 -44.67 -26.17 -44.97
N THR A 318 -45.24 -25.04 -44.53
CA THR A 318 -45.49 -23.66 -45.03
C THR A 318 -45.98 -22.88 -43.78
N GLU A 319 -45.83 -21.57 -43.56
CA GLU A 319 -46.37 -20.44 -44.34
C GLU A 319 -45.78 -19.12 -43.79
N ALA A 320 -45.45 -18.19 -44.70
CA ALA A 320 -44.99 -16.81 -44.49
C ALA A 320 -46.23 -15.87 -44.35
N PRO A 321 -46.18 -14.51 -44.46
CA PRO A 321 -45.07 -13.56 -44.70
C PRO A 321 -45.18 -12.33 -43.74
N ALA A 322 -44.56 -11.15 -43.87
CA ALA A 322 -43.69 -10.44 -44.82
C ALA A 322 -43.04 -9.28 -44.01
N GLU A 323 -41.75 -8.96 -44.21
CA GLU A 323 -41.25 -7.78 -44.95
C GLU A 323 -41.45 -6.41 -44.24
N THR A 324 -40.50 -5.47 -44.15
CA THR A 324 -39.27 -5.23 -44.93
C THR A 324 -38.31 -4.28 -44.17
N GLU A 325 -37.02 -4.61 -44.28
CA GLU A 325 -35.82 -3.77 -44.27
C GLU A 325 -35.89 -2.61 -45.29
N ALA A 326 -35.07 -1.55 -45.33
CA ALA A 326 -33.94 -1.06 -44.56
C ALA A 326 -33.52 0.33 -45.12
N ALA A 327 -32.68 1.01 -44.35
CA ALA A 327 -31.48 1.74 -44.76
C ALA A 327 -31.54 3.00 -45.67
N ALA A 328 -31.01 4.08 -45.06
CA ALA A 328 -29.85 4.89 -45.49
C ALA A 328 -30.03 6.11 -46.42
N GLU A 329 -29.15 7.08 -46.09
CA GLU A 329 -28.64 8.26 -46.81
C GLU A 329 -29.44 9.59 -46.87
N ALA A 330 -28.77 10.65 -46.40
CA ALA A 330 -28.98 12.07 -46.69
C ALA A 330 -28.46 12.39 -48.13
N PRO A 331 -28.71 13.55 -48.80
CA PRO A 331 -28.67 14.94 -48.27
C PRO A 331 -29.59 16.00 -48.98
N ALA A 332 -29.35 17.28 -48.66
CA ALA A 332 -29.52 18.51 -49.47
C ALA A 332 -30.81 19.38 -49.40
N GLU A 333 -30.63 20.55 -48.77
CA GLU A 333 -30.95 21.95 -49.16
C GLU A 333 -32.14 22.34 -50.08
N THR A 334 -32.90 23.35 -49.62
CA THR A 334 -33.49 24.54 -50.32
C THR A 334 -34.41 25.25 -49.29
N GLU A 335 -34.58 26.56 -49.12
CA GLU A 335 -34.08 27.81 -49.73
C GLU A 335 -34.60 28.99 -48.86
N ALA A 336 -33.86 30.12 -48.79
CA ALA A 336 -34.31 31.53 -48.63
C ALA A 336 -35.18 31.98 -47.40
N ALA A 337 -35.13 33.21 -46.85
CA ALA A 337 -34.30 34.40 -46.99
C ALA A 337 -34.62 35.39 -45.83
N ALA A 338 -33.60 36.16 -45.44
CA ALA A 338 -33.58 37.57 -45.00
C ALA A 338 -34.70 38.16 -44.09
N GLU A 339 -34.30 38.61 -42.90
CA GLU A 339 -34.79 39.87 -42.33
C GLU A 339 -33.66 40.60 -41.58
N ALA A 340 -33.66 41.93 -41.70
CA ALA A 340 -32.54 42.85 -41.53
C ALA A 340 -32.50 43.54 -40.15
N GLU A 341 -31.30 44.02 -39.80
CA GLU A 341 -30.88 45.13 -38.91
C GLU A 341 -31.64 45.45 -37.60
N PRO A 342 -30.88 45.82 -36.55
CA PRO A 342 -31.25 46.95 -35.71
C PRO A 342 -30.31 48.14 -35.91
N ALA A 343 -30.91 49.27 -36.28
CA ALA A 343 -30.30 50.59 -36.20
C ALA A 343 -30.38 51.15 -34.77
N GLU A 344 -29.29 51.79 -34.36
CA GLU A 344 -29.25 53.07 -33.64
C GLU A 344 -29.82 53.15 -32.20
N LYS A 345 -28.92 53.37 -31.22
CA LYS A 345 -28.85 54.67 -30.51
C LYS A 345 -27.63 54.80 -29.60
N ALA A 346 -26.98 55.93 -29.79
CA ALA A 346 -25.88 56.49 -29.01
C ALA A 346 -26.34 56.95 -27.61
N ALA A 347 -25.44 56.87 -26.64
CA ALA A 347 -25.28 57.85 -25.57
C ALA A 347 -23.93 57.65 -24.88
N THR A 348 -22.92 58.38 -25.36
CA THR A 348 -21.72 58.76 -24.62
C THR A 348 -22.07 59.81 -23.58
N GLU A 349 -21.68 59.61 -22.33
CA GLU A 349 -21.59 60.67 -21.33
C GLU A 349 -20.17 60.66 -20.75
N LYS A 350 -19.48 61.80 -20.93
CA LYS A 350 -18.24 62.18 -20.27
C LYS A 350 -18.61 63.02 -19.05
N ASP A 351 -18.00 62.76 -17.92
CA ASP A 351 -17.15 63.72 -17.18
C ASP A 351 -16.18 62.97 -16.26
#